data_AF-A0A8T6CLQ6-F1
#
_entry.id   AF-A0A8T6CLQ6-F1
#
_cell.length_a   1.000
_cell.length_b   1.000
_cell.length_c   1.000
_cell.angle_alpha   90.00
_cell.angle_beta   90.00
_cell.angle_gamma   90.00
#
_symmetry.space_group_name_H-M   'P 1'
#
loop_
_entity.id
_entity.type
_entity.pdbx_description
1 polymer ?
#
loop_
_entity_poly.entity_id
_entity_poly.type
_entity_poly.pdbx_seq_one_letter_code
_entity_poly.pdbx_strand_id
1 'polypeptide(L)'
;MSELAVTFDDMTVLTEGGADVFVVNLNETDEPPPYYVEVGGRRFSFDGSTFLIFGHSAVMPQWVREHEAEGRLVLLGERDDRYLRYVHDPAEEMEEDEEE
;
A
#
# COMPACT_ATOMS: atom_id res chain seq x y z
N MET A 1 5.62 -16.18 5.37
CA MET A 1 5.59 -14.83 4.77
C MET A 1 5.61 -13.84 5.92
N SER A 2 6.25 -12.68 5.77
CA SER A 2 6.34 -11.64 6.82
C SER A 2 5.17 -10.67 6.75
N GLU A 3 4.73 -10.18 7.91
CA GLU A 3 3.57 -9.31 8.09
C GLU A 3 3.89 -8.19 9.09
N LEU A 4 3.33 -6.99 8.86
CA LEU A 4 3.45 -5.84 9.75
C LEU A 4 2.06 -5.24 10.02
N ALA A 5 1.70 -5.10 11.29
CA ALA A 5 0.50 -4.38 11.71
C ALA A 5 0.87 -2.92 12.03
N VAL A 6 0.14 -1.97 11.43
CA VAL A 6 0.34 -0.52 11.66
C VAL A 6 -0.98 0.17 11.97
N THR A 7 -0.90 1.28 12.70
CA THR A 7 -2.07 2.12 12.97
C THR A 7 -2.09 3.34 12.03
N PHE A 8 -3.23 4.03 11.96
CA PHE A 8 -3.34 5.25 11.16
C PHE A 8 -2.43 6.39 11.66
N ASP A 9 -2.07 6.38 12.94
CA ASP A 9 -1.14 7.35 13.53
C ASP A 9 0.31 7.14 13.07
N ASP A 10 0.64 5.95 12.54
CA ASP A 10 1.96 5.61 12.01
C ASP A 10 2.10 5.95 10.52
N MET A 11 1.08 6.56 9.91
CA MET A 11 1.02 6.85 8.49
C MET A 11 1.04 8.34 8.18
N THR A 12 1.55 8.66 7.00
CA THR A 12 1.47 10.00 6.41
C THR A 12 0.59 9.98 5.16
N VAL A 13 0.10 11.15 4.74
CA VAL A 13 -0.65 11.28 3.48
C VAL A 13 0.25 11.96 2.46
N LEU A 14 0.44 11.30 1.33
CA LEU A 14 1.08 11.85 0.15
C LEU A 14 0.01 12.32 -0.83
N THR A 15 -0.02 13.62 -1.10
CA THR A 15 -0.90 14.21 -2.10
C THR A 15 -0.08 14.59 -3.33
N GLU A 16 -0.37 13.97 -4.47
CA GLU A 16 0.33 14.27 -5.71
C GLU A 16 -0.58 14.15 -6.93
N GLY A 17 -0.46 15.11 -7.84
CA GLY A 17 -1.25 15.12 -9.08
C GLY A 17 -2.76 15.12 -8.87
N GLY A 18 -3.26 15.45 -7.67
CA GLY A 18 -4.68 15.37 -7.29
C GLY A 18 -5.14 13.96 -6.89
N ALA A 19 -4.24 13.10 -6.45
CA ALA A 19 -4.53 11.83 -5.79
C ALA A 19 -3.92 11.86 -4.38
N ASP A 20 -4.62 11.27 -3.40
CA ASP A 20 -4.18 11.15 -2.02
C ASP A 20 -3.91 9.67 -1.72
N VAL A 21 -2.77 9.37 -1.09
CA VAL A 21 -2.41 8.00 -0.71
C VAL A 21 -1.71 7.97 0.63
N PHE A 22 -2.02 6.95 1.44
CA PHE A 22 -1.33 6.73 2.71
C PHE A 22 0.05 6.12 2.48
N VAL A 23 1.02 6.55 3.29
CA VAL A 23 2.39 6.08 3.27
C VAL A 23 2.79 5.59 4.67
N VAL A 24 3.24 4.34 4.76
CA VAL A 24 3.90 3.77 5.94
C VAL A 24 5.40 3.93 5.78
N ASN A 25 6.08 4.44 6.81
CA ASN A 25 7.54 4.48 6.82
C ASN A 25 8.11 3.10 7.22
N LEU A 26 8.71 2.39 6.26
CA LEU A 26 9.38 1.11 6.50
C LEU A 26 10.89 1.26 6.70
N ASN A 27 11.44 2.48 6.65
CA ASN A 27 12.87 2.71 6.89
C ASN A 27 13.25 2.57 8.38
N GLU A 28 12.27 2.66 9.28
CA GLU A 28 12.51 2.58 10.73
C GLU A 28 12.72 1.13 11.23
N THR A 29 12.53 0.14 10.37
CA THR A 29 12.71 -1.28 10.70
C THR A 29 14.00 -1.82 10.09
N ASP A 30 14.75 -2.64 10.85
CA ASP A 30 15.93 -3.35 10.32
C ASP A 30 15.55 -4.58 9.48
N GLU A 31 14.26 -4.94 9.47
CA GLU A 31 13.73 -6.10 8.77
C GLU A 31 13.52 -5.82 7.28
N PRO A 32 13.58 -6.87 6.42
CA PRO A 32 13.16 -6.71 5.04
C PRO A 32 11.68 -6.27 4.98
N PRO A 33 11.28 -5.48 3.97
CA PRO A 33 9.89 -5.06 3.82
C PRO A 33 8.93 -6.25 3.85
N PRO A 34 7.83 -6.15 4.62
CA PRO A 34 6.89 -7.24 4.76
C PRO A 34 6.13 -7.44 3.44
N TYR A 35 5.70 -8.68 3.19
CA TYR A 35 4.84 -8.94 2.03
C TYR A 35 3.41 -8.48 2.28
N TYR A 36 2.93 -8.57 3.53
CA TYR A 36 1.62 -8.09 3.95
C TYR A 36 1.75 -6.93 4.95
N VAL A 37 0.89 -5.92 4.79
CA VAL A 37 0.71 -4.84 5.77
C VAL A 37 -0.74 -4.82 6.19
N GLU A 38 -0.99 -4.86 7.50
CA GLU A 38 -2.33 -4.74 8.05
C GLU A 38 -2.57 -3.33 8.59
N VAL A 39 -3.66 -2.70 8.15
CA VAL A 39 -4.06 -1.36 8.57
C VAL A 39 -5.54 -1.38 8.95
N GLY A 40 -5.84 -1.14 10.23
CA GLY A 40 -7.23 -1.03 10.69
C GLY A 40 -8.10 -2.27 10.39
N GLY A 41 -7.50 -3.46 10.43
CA GLY A 41 -8.18 -4.73 10.12
C GLY A 41 -8.28 -5.08 8.64
N ARG A 42 -7.65 -4.31 7.75
CA ARG A 42 -7.55 -4.62 6.32
C ARG A 42 -6.15 -5.06 5.97
N ARG A 43 -6.04 -6.13 5.19
CA ARG A 43 -4.76 -6.66 4.75
C ARG A 43 -4.42 -6.17 3.35
N PHE A 44 -3.23 -5.60 3.21
CA PHE A 44 -2.68 -5.16 1.93
C PHE A 44 -1.50 -6.06 1.55
N SER A 45 -1.45 -6.50 0.30
CA SER A 45 -0.38 -7.34 -0.24
C SER A 45 0.55 -6.54 -1.15
N PHE A 46 1.85 -6.84 -1.09
CA PHE A 46 2.83 -6.23 -1.98
C PHE A 46 2.61 -6.74 -3.42
N ASP A 47 2.40 -5.81 -4.35
CA ASP A 47 2.06 -6.16 -5.75
C ASP A 47 3.27 -6.50 -6.63
N GLY A 48 4.47 -6.50 -6.06
CA GLY A 48 5.71 -6.82 -6.76
C GLY A 48 6.42 -5.64 -7.43
N SER A 49 5.83 -4.44 -7.45
CA SER A 49 6.47 -3.27 -8.07
C SER A 49 6.61 -2.07 -7.13
N THR A 50 7.42 -1.10 -7.57
CA THR A 50 7.81 0.06 -6.78
C THR A 50 7.82 1.33 -7.63
N PHE A 51 7.70 2.48 -6.97
CA PHE A 51 8.01 3.78 -7.53
C PHE A 51 9.31 4.33 -6.95
N LEU A 52 10.02 5.17 -7.71
CA LEU A 52 11.08 6.01 -7.17
C LEU A 52 10.45 7.20 -6.46
N ILE A 53 10.87 7.52 -5.23
CA ILE A 53 10.38 8.73 -4.52
C ILE A 53 10.69 9.98 -5.35
N PHE A 54 11.80 10.01 -6.08
CA PHE A 54 12.09 11.08 -7.03
C PHE A 54 11.68 10.64 -8.45
N GLY A 55 10.50 11.08 -8.92
CA GLY A 55 10.00 10.81 -10.28
C GLY A 55 8.71 10.00 -10.38
N HIS A 56 8.07 9.66 -9.25
CA HIS A 56 6.78 8.96 -9.21
C HIS A 56 5.60 9.79 -9.78
N SER A 57 5.78 11.09 -9.98
CA SER A 57 4.71 12.06 -10.20
C SER A 57 3.86 11.95 -11.44
N ALA A 58 4.31 11.22 -12.45
CA ALA A 58 3.47 10.92 -13.59
C ALA A 58 2.66 9.64 -13.41
N VAL A 59 3.21 8.62 -12.71
CA VAL A 59 2.68 7.25 -12.74
C VAL A 59 1.89 6.92 -11.49
N MET A 60 2.33 7.38 -10.32
CA MET A 60 1.68 7.08 -9.05
C MET A 60 0.25 7.64 -9.01
N PRO A 61 -0.03 8.91 -9.37
CA PRO A 61 -1.40 9.42 -9.32
C PRO A 61 -2.36 8.72 -10.28
N GLN A 62 -1.86 8.20 -11.41
CA GLN A 62 -2.66 7.39 -12.32
C GLN A 62 -2.96 6.02 -11.71
N TRP A 63 -1.94 5.35 -11.16
CA TRP A 63 -2.08 4.05 -10.51
C TRP A 63 -3.08 4.08 -9.35
N VAL A 64 -3.02 5.10 -8.48
CA VAL A 64 -3.99 5.27 -7.38
C VAL A 64 -5.41 5.30 -7.91
N ARG A 65 -5.68 6.13 -8.92
CA ARG A 65 -7.03 6.29 -9.50
C ARG A 65 -7.55 5.03 -10.17
N GLU A 66 -6.69 4.29 -10.85
CA GLU A 66 -7.06 3.03 -11.50
C GLU A 66 -7.52 2.01 -10.46
N HIS A 67 -6.79 1.85 -9.36
CA HIS A 67 -7.20 0.97 -8.27
C HIS A 67 -8.47 1.45 -7.56
N GLU A 68 -8.60 2.75 -7.27
CA GLU A 68 -9.81 3.31 -6.67
C GLU A 68 -11.05 3.13 -7.55
N ALA A 69 -10.92 3.28 -8.88
CA ALA A 69 -12.00 3.07 -9.84
C ALA A 69 -12.47 1.61 -9.88
N GLU A 70 -11.59 0.68 -9.53
CA GLU A 70 -11.89 -0.75 -9.38
C GLU A 70 -12.38 -1.11 -7.96
N GLY A 71 -12.55 -0.13 -7.07
CA GLY A 71 -12.99 -0.34 -5.69
C GLY A 71 -11.92 -0.91 -4.76
N ARG A 72 -10.67 -0.98 -5.21
CA ARG A 72 -9.53 -1.45 -4.43
C ARG A 72 -8.95 -0.32 -3.59
N LEU A 73 -8.29 -0.68 -2.49
CA LEU A 73 -7.55 0.27 -1.67
C LEU A 73 -6.06 0.10 -1.89
N VAL A 74 -5.32 1.21 -1.77
CA VAL A 74 -3.87 1.23 -2.00
C VAL A 74 -3.13 1.86 -0.84
N LEU A 75 -1.89 1.41 -0.64
CA LEU A 75 -0.97 1.88 0.37
C LEU A 75 0.44 1.93 -0.22
N LEU A 76 1.24 2.90 0.19
CA LEU A 76 2.66 2.94 -0.11
C LEU A 76 3.50 2.59 1.12
N GLY A 77 4.54 1.76 0.94
CA GLY A 77 5.58 1.55 1.94
C GLY A 77 6.85 2.28 1.53
N GLU A 78 7.31 3.24 2.31
CA GLU A 78 8.56 3.96 2.05
C GLU A 78 9.77 3.14 2.52
N ARG A 79 10.66 2.80 1.60
CA ARG A 79 11.91 2.07 1.89
C ARG A 79 13.00 2.46 0.90
N ASP A 80 14.19 2.81 1.39
CA ASP A 80 15.41 2.99 0.59
C ASP A 80 15.17 3.83 -0.70
N ASP A 81 14.64 5.04 -0.53
CA ASP A 81 14.27 5.99 -1.61
C ASP A 81 13.20 5.48 -2.60
N ARG A 82 12.42 4.46 -2.21
CA ARG A 82 11.33 3.88 -3.01
C ARG A 82 10.02 3.83 -2.25
N TYR A 83 8.94 3.86 -3.01
CA TYR A 83 7.62 3.48 -2.55
C TYR A 83 7.29 2.08 -3.05
N LEU A 84 7.15 1.13 -2.13
CA LEU A 84 6.57 -0.18 -2.37
C LEU A 84 5.05 -0.04 -2.50
N ARG A 85 4.47 -0.78 -3.45
CA ARG A 85 3.04 -0.70 -3.73
C ARG A 85 2.31 -1.85 -3.07
N TYR A 86 1.37 -1.50 -2.21
CA TYR A 86 0.52 -2.44 -1.51
C TYR A 86 -0.93 -2.23 -1.97
N VAL A 87 -1.62 -3.33 -2.24
CA VAL A 87 -3.01 -3.33 -2.71
C VAL A 87 -3.84 -4.20 -1.79
N HIS A 88 -5.03 -3.72 -1.46
CA HIS A 88 -6.06 -4.49 -0.81
C HIS A 88 -7.21 -4.67 -1.78
N ASP A 89 -7.51 -5.94 -2.10
CA ASP A 89 -8.63 -6.33 -2.91
C ASP A 89 -9.78 -6.84 -2.01
N PRO A 90 -10.85 -6.05 -1.84
CA PRO A 90 -11.97 -6.45 -0.99
C PRO A 90 -12.77 -7.64 -1.57
N ALA A 91 -12.59 -7.99 -2.85
CA ALA A 91 -13.24 -9.17 -3.42
C ALA A 91 -12.58 -10.48 -2.96
N GLU A 92 -11.27 -10.48 -2.72
CA GLU A 92 -10.57 -11.67 -2.19
C GLU A 92 -11.08 -12.03 -0.78
N GLU A 93 -11.41 -11.05 0.06
CA GLU A 93 -11.99 -11.28 1.39
C GLU A 93 -13.38 -11.95 1.33
N MET A 94 -14.20 -11.59 0.33
CA MET A 94 -15.54 -12.19 0.17
C MET A 94 -15.48 -13.65 -0.29
N GLU A 95 -14.47 -14.02 -1.07
CA GLU A 95 -14.28 -15.40 -1.53
C GLU A 95 -13.76 -16.31 -0.39
N GLU A 96 -12.91 -15.80 0.50
CA GLU A 96 -12.42 -16.55 1.67
C GLU A 96 -13.55 -16.86 2.68
N ASP A 97 -14.52 -15.95 2.86
CA ASP A 97 -15.68 -16.14 3.76
C ASP A 97 -16.72 -17.13 3.19
N GLU A 98 -16.72 -17.42 1.88
CA GLU A 98 -17.66 -18.35 1.24
C GLU A 98 -17.20 -19.83 1.26
N GLU A 99 -15.96 -20.12 1.71
CA GLU A 99 -15.39 -21.48 1.75
C GLU A 99 -15.61 -22.27 3.08
N GLU A 100 -16.49 -21.82 3.99
CA GLU A 100 -16.84 -22.55 5.24
C GLU A 100 -17.87 -23.69 5.10
#